data_AF-A0A7Z9WJG6-F1
#
_entry.id   AF-A0A7Z9WJG6-F1
#
_cell.length_a   1.000
_cell.length_b   1.000
_cell.length_c   1.000
_cell.angle_alpha   90.00
_cell.angle_beta   90.00
_cell.angle_gamma   90.00
#
_symmetry.space_group_name_H-M   'P 1'
#
loop_
_entity.id
_entity.type
_entity.pdbx_description
1 polymer ?
#
loop_
_entity_poly.entity_id
_entity_poly.type
_entity_poly.pdbx_seq_one_letter_code
_entity_poly.pdbx_strand_id
1 'polypeptide(L)'
;MSDFEAILRAYELAGGDPSFLRSPQVASLVVSGNKVLGANEVPGIEMEAEELPDGVRARIEVAPHAHIEYPVHLCFGVIPAEGVQKILSEFEIGEGARVEFVAHCTFPNATKVKHMMQAKVRVGKGASMRYGETHYHGQAGGTEVLPTAEMLVEEGGRLTTTFSL
;
A
#
# COMPACT_ATOMS: atom_id res chain seq x y z
N MET A 1 -18.64 13.86 -6.62
CA MET A 1 -17.43 13.07 -6.87
C MET A 1 -17.39 12.01 -5.78
N SER A 2 -17.28 10.75 -6.15
CA SER A 2 -17.17 9.68 -5.15
C SER A 2 -15.77 9.68 -4.51
N ASP A 3 -15.64 9.08 -3.33
CA ASP A 3 -14.33 8.94 -2.67
C ASP A 3 -13.34 8.13 -3.52
N PHE A 4 -13.86 7.19 -4.33
CA PHE A 4 -13.07 6.43 -5.28
C PHE A 4 -12.53 7.30 -6.42
N GLU A 5 -13.36 8.16 -7.02
CA GLU A 5 -12.91 9.11 -8.06
C GLU A 5 -11.88 10.10 -7.50
N ALA A 6 -12.07 10.57 -6.28
CA ALA A 6 -11.12 11.45 -5.61
C ALA A 6 -9.77 10.76 -5.41
N ILE A 7 -9.75 9.49 -4.97
CA ILE A 7 -8.52 8.69 -4.84
C ILE A 7 -7.86 8.43 -6.19
N LEU A 8 -8.60 8.10 -7.25
CA LEU A 8 -7.98 7.86 -8.55
C LEU A 8 -7.27 9.11 -9.07
N ARG A 9 -7.86 10.28 -8.88
CA ARG A 9 -7.24 11.56 -9.24
C ARG A 9 -6.00 11.84 -8.38
N ALA A 10 -6.07 11.54 -7.09
CA ALA A 10 -4.95 11.65 -6.17
C ALA A 10 -3.79 10.71 -6.57
N TYR A 11 -4.11 9.47 -6.91
CA TYR A 11 -3.18 8.46 -7.39
C TYR A 11 -2.47 8.90 -8.68
N GLU A 12 -3.21 9.50 -9.62
CA GLU A 12 -2.62 10.10 -10.83
C GLU A 12 -1.65 11.25 -10.50
N LEU A 13 -1.98 12.10 -9.53
CA LEU A 13 -1.08 13.17 -9.06
C LEU A 13 0.19 12.63 -8.40
N ALA A 14 0.14 11.44 -7.80
CA ALA A 14 1.30 10.74 -7.25
C ALA A 14 2.13 10.00 -8.32
N GLY A 15 1.83 10.19 -9.61
CA GLY A 15 2.55 9.58 -10.74
C GLY A 15 2.04 8.19 -11.13
N GLY A 16 0.93 7.74 -10.55
CA GLY A 16 0.31 6.46 -10.86
C GLY A 16 -0.56 6.49 -12.13
N ASP A 17 -0.79 5.33 -12.73
CA ASP A 17 -1.75 5.17 -13.83
C ASP A 17 -3.04 4.48 -13.33
N PRO A 18 -4.18 5.22 -13.24
CA PRO A 18 -5.47 4.70 -12.78
C PRO A 18 -6.01 3.46 -13.50
N SER A 19 -5.52 3.17 -14.71
CA SER A 19 -5.93 1.99 -15.46
C SER A 19 -5.52 0.69 -14.77
N PHE A 20 -4.41 0.67 -14.03
CA PHE A 20 -3.95 -0.50 -13.27
C PHE A 20 -4.92 -0.88 -12.15
N LEU A 21 -5.51 0.12 -11.47
CA LEU A 21 -6.49 -0.12 -10.39
C LEU A 21 -7.84 -0.67 -10.91
N ARG A 22 -8.05 -0.65 -12.23
CA ARG A 22 -9.25 -1.19 -12.88
C ARG A 22 -8.97 -2.51 -13.60
N SER A 23 -7.71 -2.96 -13.66
CA SER A 23 -7.34 -4.19 -14.35
C SER A 23 -7.57 -5.40 -13.45
N PRO A 24 -8.32 -6.43 -13.89
CA PRO A 24 -8.49 -7.65 -13.12
C PRO A 24 -7.20 -8.47 -13.01
N GLN A 25 -6.18 -8.18 -13.82
CA GLN A 25 -4.88 -8.86 -13.82
C GLN A 25 -3.88 -8.27 -12.82
N VAL A 26 -4.24 -7.15 -12.18
CA VAL A 26 -3.36 -6.42 -11.26
C VAL A 26 -3.96 -6.43 -9.88
N ALA A 27 -3.26 -7.05 -8.93
CA ALA A 27 -3.67 -7.01 -7.55
C ALA A 27 -3.59 -5.58 -7.01
N SER A 28 -4.64 -5.15 -6.30
CA SER A 28 -4.67 -3.81 -5.72
C SER A 28 -5.49 -3.72 -4.44
N LEU A 29 -5.10 -2.81 -3.56
CA LEU A 29 -5.86 -2.43 -2.37
C LEU A 29 -5.99 -0.92 -2.32
N VAL A 30 -7.21 -0.41 -2.20
CA VAL A 30 -7.53 1.02 -2.25
C VAL A 30 -8.24 1.45 -0.97
N VAL A 31 -7.64 2.38 -0.23
CA VAL A 31 -8.12 2.84 1.09
C VAL A 31 -8.15 4.37 1.17
N SER A 32 -9.31 4.93 1.56
CA SER A 32 -9.52 6.36 1.85
C SER A 32 -9.75 6.59 3.34
N GLY A 33 -8.79 7.20 4.03
CA GLY A 33 -8.82 7.33 5.49
C GLY A 33 -8.88 5.96 6.13
N ASN A 34 -10.05 5.59 6.65
CA ASN A 34 -10.32 4.29 7.22
C ASN A 34 -11.25 3.40 6.36
N LYS A 35 -11.64 3.87 5.18
CA LYS A 35 -12.58 3.17 4.29
C LYS A 35 -11.86 2.32 3.24
N VAL A 36 -12.19 1.04 3.20
CA VAL A 36 -11.71 0.13 2.14
C VAL A 36 -12.63 0.32 0.93
N LEU A 37 -12.10 0.96 -0.12
CA LEU A 37 -12.87 1.25 -1.33
C LEU A 37 -12.89 0.07 -2.30
N GLY A 38 -11.85 -0.76 -2.27
CA GLY A 38 -11.77 -1.96 -3.09
C GLY A 38 -10.50 -2.75 -2.83
N ALA A 39 -10.61 -4.05 -3.03
CA ALA A 39 -9.50 -4.99 -3.08
C ALA A 39 -9.67 -5.87 -4.33
N ASN A 40 -8.60 -6.06 -5.08
CA ASN A 40 -8.52 -7.00 -6.20
C ASN A 40 -7.37 -7.96 -5.93
N GLU A 41 -7.68 -9.24 -5.92
CA GLU A 41 -6.71 -10.32 -5.76
C GLU A 41 -6.41 -10.96 -7.12
N VAL A 42 -5.24 -11.57 -7.23
CA VAL A 42 -4.82 -12.36 -8.40
C VAL A 42 -4.25 -13.68 -7.91
N PRO A 43 -4.18 -14.74 -8.74
CA PRO A 43 -3.64 -16.02 -8.32
C PRO A 43 -2.26 -15.88 -7.65
N GLY A 44 -2.15 -16.41 -6.42
CA GLY A 44 -0.94 -16.34 -5.61
C GLY A 44 -0.85 -15.16 -4.65
N ILE A 45 -1.86 -14.27 -4.60
CA ILE A 45 -1.99 -13.21 -3.61
C ILE A 45 -3.35 -13.28 -2.92
N GLU A 46 -3.34 -13.25 -1.60
CA GLU A 46 -4.54 -13.07 -0.76
C GLU A 46 -4.41 -11.76 0.04
N MET A 47 -5.52 -11.04 0.19
CA MET A 47 -5.59 -9.76 0.88
C MET A 47 -6.80 -9.69 1.81
N GLU A 48 -6.53 -9.45 3.09
CA GLU A 48 -7.55 -9.14 4.07
C GLU A 48 -7.44 -7.66 4.47
N ALA A 49 -8.56 -6.95 4.49
CA ALA A 49 -8.62 -5.56 4.93
C ALA A 49 -9.79 -5.32 5.89
N GLU A 50 -9.50 -4.77 7.05
CA GLU A 50 -10.45 -4.44 8.10
C GLU A 50 -10.45 -2.93 8.35
N GLU A 51 -11.61 -2.28 8.21
CA GLU A 51 -11.79 -0.87 8.58
C GLU A 51 -11.71 -0.70 10.11
N LEU A 52 -10.88 0.24 10.56
CA LEU A 52 -10.77 0.61 11.97
C LEU A 52 -11.38 2.01 12.20
N PRO A 53 -11.65 2.43 13.45
CA PRO A 53 -12.16 3.77 13.71
C PRO A 53 -11.27 4.91 13.18
N ASP A 54 -9.95 4.71 13.15
CA ASP A 54 -8.96 5.72 12.77
C ASP A 54 -7.96 5.22 11.71
N GLY A 55 -8.33 4.18 10.95
CA GLY A 55 -7.51 3.70 9.85
C GLY A 55 -7.88 2.31 9.37
N VAL A 56 -6.90 1.47 9.03
CA VAL A 56 -7.12 0.15 8.42
C VAL A 56 -6.11 -0.86 8.95
N ARG A 57 -6.55 -2.11 9.10
CA ARG A 57 -5.65 -3.26 9.20
C ARG A 57 -5.65 -3.98 7.86
N ALA A 58 -4.48 -4.21 7.28
CA ALA A 58 -4.31 -4.92 6.01
C ALA A 58 -3.32 -6.07 6.18
N ARG A 59 -3.68 -7.26 5.72
CA ARG A 59 -2.81 -8.43 5.65
C ARG A 59 -2.71 -8.86 4.20
N ILE A 60 -1.48 -8.99 3.70
CA ILE A 60 -1.19 -9.40 2.34
C ILE A 60 -0.30 -10.63 2.39
N GLU A 61 -0.77 -11.72 1.80
CA GLU A 61 -0.04 -12.97 1.71
C GLU A 61 0.30 -13.28 0.26
N VAL A 62 1.55 -13.67 0.01
CA VAL A 62 2.00 -14.17 -1.29
C VAL A 62 2.31 -15.65 -1.15
N ALA A 63 1.63 -16.48 -1.91
CA ALA A 63 1.75 -17.93 -1.83
C ALA A 63 3.19 -18.40 -2.11
N PRO A 64 3.65 -19.51 -1.48
CA PRO A 64 4.96 -20.08 -1.78
C PRO A 64 5.17 -20.34 -3.27
N HIS A 65 6.36 -20.03 -3.75
CA HIS A 65 6.79 -20.16 -5.14
C HIS A 65 5.94 -19.37 -6.15
N ALA A 66 5.07 -18.45 -5.70
CA ALA A 66 4.32 -17.59 -6.60
C ALA A 66 5.24 -16.54 -7.23
N HIS A 67 5.09 -16.36 -8.53
CA HIS A 67 5.76 -15.30 -9.30
C HIS A 67 4.70 -14.31 -9.76
N ILE A 68 4.60 -13.20 -9.04
CA ILE A 68 3.62 -12.16 -9.36
C ILE A 68 4.20 -11.32 -10.51
N GLU A 69 3.54 -11.40 -11.67
CA GLU A 69 4.02 -10.79 -12.92
C GLU A 69 3.96 -9.25 -12.88
N TYR A 70 2.87 -8.71 -12.37
CA TYR A 70 2.63 -7.27 -12.29
C TYR A 70 2.82 -6.77 -10.86
N PRO A 71 3.32 -5.53 -10.66
CA PRO A 71 3.38 -4.96 -9.33
C PRO A 71 2.00 -4.87 -8.68
N VAL A 72 1.95 -5.13 -7.38
CA VAL A 72 0.76 -5.00 -6.54
C VAL A 72 0.60 -3.56 -6.13
N HIS A 73 -0.54 -2.94 -6.45
CA HIS A 73 -0.77 -1.53 -6.17
C HIS A 73 -1.46 -1.31 -4.82
N LEU A 74 -0.82 -0.58 -3.92
CA LEU A 74 -1.37 -0.24 -2.62
C LEU A 74 -1.63 1.26 -2.55
N CYS A 75 -2.89 1.67 -2.59
CA CYS A 75 -3.27 3.09 -2.59
C CYS A 75 -3.88 3.45 -1.23
N PHE A 76 -3.16 4.25 -0.46
CA PHE A 76 -3.64 4.77 0.81
C PHE A 76 -3.72 6.30 0.71
N GLY A 77 -4.79 6.91 1.20
CA GLY A 77 -4.86 8.37 1.17
C GLY A 77 -5.76 8.97 2.21
N VAL A 78 -5.57 10.26 2.47
CA VAL A 78 -6.48 11.08 3.27
C VAL A 78 -6.88 12.27 2.42
N ILE A 79 -8.11 12.23 1.90
CA ILE A 79 -8.66 13.28 1.04
C ILE A 79 -9.04 14.56 1.81
N PRO A 80 -9.63 14.50 3.02
CA PRO A 80 -9.90 15.69 3.81
C PRO A 80 -8.64 16.48 4.19
N ALA A 81 -8.79 17.78 4.46
CA ALA A 81 -7.67 18.64 4.81
C ALA A 81 -7.02 18.30 6.17
N GLU A 82 -7.82 17.75 7.07
CA GLU A 82 -7.37 17.31 8.38
C GLU A 82 -7.82 15.86 8.62
N GLY A 83 -6.99 15.09 9.31
CA GLY A 83 -7.34 13.71 9.63
C GLY A 83 -6.19 12.89 10.18
N VAL A 84 -6.55 11.73 10.70
CA VAL A 84 -5.59 10.72 11.14
C VAL A 84 -5.86 9.44 10.36
N GLN A 85 -4.81 8.82 9.85
CA GLN A 85 -4.87 7.49 9.26
C GLN A 85 -3.81 6.61 9.93
N LYS A 86 -4.25 5.53 10.57
CA LYS A 86 -3.41 4.47 11.12
C LYS A 86 -3.47 3.24 10.24
N ILE A 87 -2.32 2.79 9.75
CA ILE A 87 -2.22 1.59 8.94
C ILE A 87 -1.48 0.54 9.75
N LEU A 88 -2.15 -0.58 10.03
CA LEU A 88 -1.54 -1.79 10.56
C LEU A 88 -1.39 -2.76 9.39
N SER A 89 -0.18 -2.93 8.88
CA SER A 89 0.08 -3.77 7.70
C SER A 89 0.89 -5.00 8.07
N GLU A 90 0.53 -6.14 7.49
CA GLU A 90 1.26 -7.39 7.61
C GLU A 90 1.50 -7.98 6.22
N PHE A 91 2.76 -8.30 5.93
CA PHE A 91 3.18 -8.87 4.65
C PHE A 91 3.85 -10.21 4.90
N GLU A 92 3.26 -11.28 4.39
CA GLU A 92 3.80 -12.63 4.44
C GLU A 92 4.18 -13.08 3.03
N ILE A 93 5.48 -13.12 2.74
CA ILE A 93 5.99 -13.52 1.43
C ILE A 93 6.49 -14.96 1.50
N GLY A 94 5.73 -15.89 0.91
CA GLY A 94 6.01 -17.32 0.95
C GLY A 94 7.38 -17.70 0.39
N GLU A 95 7.87 -18.88 0.78
CA GLU A 95 9.16 -19.42 0.34
C GLU A 95 9.31 -19.35 -1.19
N GLY A 96 10.44 -18.83 -1.66
CA GLY A 96 10.77 -18.73 -3.08
C GLY A 96 9.86 -17.80 -3.90
N ALA A 97 8.90 -17.12 -3.30
CA ALA A 97 7.98 -16.23 -4.00
C ALA A 97 8.69 -14.95 -4.49
N ARG A 98 8.13 -14.31 -5.51
CA ARG A 98 8.62 -13.03 -6.04
C ARG A 98 7.47 -12.07 -6.24
N VAL A 99 7.56 -10.91 -5.60
CA VAL A 99 6.55 -9.86 -5.67
C VAL A 99 7.19 -8.48 -5.64
N GLU A 100 6.51 -7.54 -6.29
CA GLU A 100 6.79 -6.11 -6.21
C GLU A 100 5.52 -5.39 -5.76
N PHE A 101 5.65 -4.51 -4.78
CA PHE A 101 4.59 -3.64 -4.31
C PHE A 101 4.90 -2.21 -4.71
N VAL A 102 3.88 -1.49 -5.19
CA VAL A 102 3.95 -0.05 -5.43
C VAL A 102 2.89 0.64 -4.61
N ALA A 103 3.33 1.30 -3.55
CA ALA A 103 2.50 2.07 -2.66
C ALA A 103 2.43 3.53 -3.12
N HIS A 104 1.21 4.06 -3.21
CA HIS A 104 0.97 5.47 -3.48
C HIS A 104 0.16 6.07 -2.34
N CYS A 105 0.80 6.94 -1.58
CA CYS A 105 0.22 7.59 -0.40
C CYS A 105 -0.12 9.04 -0.72
N THR A 106 -1.42 9.39 -0.73
CA THR A 106 -1.86 10.70 -1.24
C THR A 106 -2.67 11.52 -0.26
N PHE A 107 -2.29 12.79 -0.11
CA PHE A 107 -2.86 13.76 0.84
C PHE A 107 -3.11 15.11 0.16
N PRO A 108 -4.07 15.18 -0.79
CA PRO A 108 -4.11 16.26 -1.77
C PRO A 108 -4.52 17.62 -1.19
N ASN A 109 -5.31 17.61 -0.11
CA ASN A 109 -5.83 18.81 0.54
C ASN A 109 -5.20 19.07 1.91
N ALA A 110 -4.14 18.34 2.26
CA ALA A 110 -3.60 18.35 3.61
C ALA A 110 -3.27 19.76 4.10
N THR A 111 -3.67 20.05 5.34
CA THR A 111 -3.22 21.16 6.17
C THR A 111 -2.82 20.66 7.56
N LYS A 112 -3.41 19.53 8.00
CA LYS A 112 -3.11 18.86 9.26
C LYS A 112 -3.49 17.36 9.21
N VAL A 113 -2.72 16.60 8.44
CA VAL A 113 -2.89 15.15 8.30
C VAL A 113 -1.81 14.42 9.07
N LYS A 114 -2.18 13.39 9.83
CA LYS A 114 -1.25 12.47 10.47
C LYS A 114 -1.41 11.07 9.89
N HIS A 115 -0.43 10.64 9.11
CA HIS A 115 -0.37 9.31 8.50
C HIS A 115 0.64 8.46 9.27
N MET A 116 0.14 7.47 10.01
CA MET A 116 0.94 6.57 10.84
C MET A 116 0.86 5.17 10.29
N MET A 117 2.00 4.53 10.07
CA MET A 117 2.06 3.14 9.61
C MET A 117 2.86 2.30 10.59
N GLN A 118 2.36 1.10 10.88
CA GLN A 118 3.12 0.02 11.50
C GLN A 118 3.05 -1.20 10.58
N ALA A 119 4.20 -1.62 10.08
CA ALA A 119 4.33 -2.76 9.19
C ALA A 119 5.05 -3.92 9.88
N LYS A 120 4.54 -5.13 9.67
CA LYS A 120 5.25 -6.39 9.91
C LYS A 120 5.49 -7.05 8.57
N VAL A 121 6.73 -7.38 8.28
CA VAL A 121 7.13 -7.98 7.00
C VAL A 121 7.92 -9.24 7.28
N ARG A 122 7.50 -10.35 6.68
CA ARG A 122 8.27 -11.58 6.63
C ARG A 122 8.53 -11.96 5.18
N VAL A 123 9.81 -12.02 4.83
CA VAL A 123 10.28 -12.53 3.53
C VAL A 123 10.83 -13.93 3.73
N GLY A 124 10.11 -14.93 3.25
CA GLY A 124 10.45 -16.34 3.38
C GLY A 124 11.75 -16.73 2.67
N LYS A 125 12.25 -17.93 2.95
CA LYS A 125 13.51 -18.44 2.36
C LYS A 125 13.53 -18.30 0.85
N GLY A 126 14.63 -17.78 0.32
CA GLY A 126 14.82 -17.58 -1.13
C GLY A 126 13.80 -16.66 -1.82
N ALA A 127 12.88 -16.02 -1.07
CA ALA A 127 11.86 -15.15 -1.63
C ALA A 127 12.42 -13.75 -1.93
N SER A 128 11.73 -13.00 -2.78
CA SER A 128 12.12 -11.64 -3.14
C SER A 128 10.92 -10.70 -3.05
N MET A 129 11.05 -9.69 -2.21
CA MET A 129 10.09 -8.59 -2.09
C MET A 129 10.75 -7.29 -2.52
N ARG A 130 10.10 -6.57 -3.44
CA ARG A 130 10.38 -5.15 -3.70
C ARG A 130 9.21 -4.32 -3.20
N TYR A 131 9.48 -3.18 -2.58
CA TYR A 131 8.49 -2.24 -2.11
C TYR A 131 8.90 -0.83 -2.51
N GLY A 132 8.19 -0.25 -3.47
CA GLY A 132 8.36 1.15 -3.86
C GLY A 132 7.23 1.99 -3.30
N GLU A 133 7.57 3.10 -2.66
CA GLU A 133 6.59 4.02 -2.08
C GLU A 133 6.74 5.42 -2.67
N THR A 134 5.62 6.01 -3.06
CA THR A 134 5.55 7.40 -3.54
C THR A 134 4.49 8.19 -2.78
N HIS A 135 4.85 9.39 -2.35
CA HIS A 135 3.99 10.26 -1.56
C HIS A 135 3.61 11.53 -2.34
N TYR A 136 2.36 11.98 -2.21
CA TYR A 136 1.94 13.33 -2.65
C TYR A 136 1.29 14.10 -1.50
N HIS A 137 1.90 15.20 -1.09
CA HIS A 137 1.53 15.94 0.14
C HIS A 137 0.72 17.22 -0.11
N GLY A 138 0.22 17.43 -1.33
CA GLY A 138 -0.47 18.68 -1.68
C GLY A 138 0.44 19.91 -1.60
N GLN A 139 -0.08 21.07 -1.95
CA GLN A 139 0.72 22.32 -2.02
C GLN A 139 0.80 23.07 -0.69
N ALA A 140 -0.15 22.86 0.21
CA ALA A 140 -0.23 23.58 1.48
C ALA A 140 0.69 23.00 2.57
N GLY A 141 1.17 21.76 2.39
CA GLY A 141 1.92 21.03 3.41
C GLY A 141 1.05 20.60 4.60
N GLY A 142 1.67 20.23 5.72
CA GLY A 142 0.93 19.83 6.93
C GLY A 142 0.58 18.35 7.03
N THR A 143 1.29 17.51 6.27
CA THR A 143 1.27 16.05 6.45
C THR A 143 2.43 15.62 7.36
N GLU A 144 2.12 14.94 8.46
CA GLU A 144 3.08 14.18 9.26
C GLU A 144 3.02 12.71 8.86
N VAL A 145 4.12 12.16 8.38
CA VAL A 145 4.26 10.74 8.03
C VAL A 145 5.17 10.05 9.05
N LEU A 146 4.64 9.04 9.73
CA LEU A 146 5.32 8.34 10.83
C LEU A 146 5.27 6.82 10.60
N PRO A 147 6.14 6.27 9.73
CA PRO A 147 6.18 4.84 9.46
C PRO A 147 7.16 4.13 10.39
N THR A 148 6.74 2.96 10.90
CA THR A 148 7.60 2.00 11.58
C THR A 148 7.42 0.63 10.92
N ALA A 149 8.51 -0.10 10.72
CA ALA A 149 8.46 -1.42 10.13
C ALA A 149 9.38 -2.41 10.86
N GLU A 150 8.84 -3.57 11.19
CA GLU A 150 9.57 -4.75 11.65
C GLU A 150 9.69 -5.72 10.48
N MET A 151 10.92 -6.05 10.09
CA MET A 151 11.19 -6.83 8.88
C MET A 151 12.08 -8.03 9.21
N LEU A 152 11.59 -9.23 8.91
CA LEU A 152 12.32 -10.48 8.96
C LEU A 152 12.60 -10.96 7.53
N VAL A 153 13.88 -11.13 7.19
CA VAL A 153 14.30 -11.72 5.92
C VAL A 153 15.00 -13.04 6.21
N GLU A 154 14.39 -14.14 5.78
CA GLU A 154 14.91 -15.49 5.99
C GLU A 154 16.07 -15.81 5.04
N GLU A 155 16.66 -17.00 5.22
CA GLU A 155 17.83 -17.46 4.47
C GLU A 155 17.66 -17.31 2.94
N GLY A 156 18.60 -16.62 2.30
CA GLY A 156 18.57 -16.37 0.86
C GLY A 156 17.47 -15.42 0.38
N GLY A 157 16.63 -14.91 1.28
CA GLY A 157 15.59 -13.93 0.99
C GLY A 157 16.17 -12.57 0.61
N ARG A 158 15.39 -11.77 -0.11
CA ARG A 158 15.76 -10.42 -0.55
C ARG A 158 14.63 -9.44 -0.32
N LEU A 159 14.95 -8.32 0.28
CA LEU A 159 14.07 -7.18 0.45
C LEU A 159 14.72 -5.94 -0.15
N THR A 160 13.99 -5.19 -0.96
CA THR A 160 14.41 -3.89 -1.46
C THR A 160 13.29 -2.89 -1.25
N THR A 161 13.60 -1.76 -0.63
CA THR A 161 12.66 -0.67 -0.40
C THR A 161 13.14 0.59 -1.10
N THR A 162 12.23 1.32 -1.74
CA THR A 162 12.49 2.64 -2.32
C THR A 162 11.40 3.61 -1.88
N PHE A 163 11.75 4.88 -1.77
CA PHE A 163 10.85 5.95 -1.36
C PHE A 163 11.05 7.18 -2.24
N SER A 164 9.95 7.82 -2.64
CA SER A 164 9.91 9.09 -3.38
C SER A 164 8.82 10.01 -2.81
N LEU A 165 9.04 11.33 -2.88
CA LEU A 165 8.14 12.39 -2.39
C LEU A 165 7.96 13.47 -3.46
#